data_AF-A0A949E3K9-F1
#
_entry.id   AF-A0A949E3K9-F1
#
_cell.length_a   1.000
_cell.length_b   1.000
_cell.length_c   1.000
_cell.angle_alpha   90.00
_cell.angle_beta   90.00
_cell.angle_gamma   90.00
#
_symmetry.space_group_name_H-M   'P 1'
#
loop_
_entity.id
_entity.type
_entity.pdbx_description
1 polymer ?
#
loop_
_entity_poly.entity_id
_entity_poly.type
_entity_poly.pdbx_seq_one_letter_code
_entity_poly.pdbx_strand_id
1 'polypeptide(L)'
;MKLPTLLKSPISRSYKAATVGRDHCEAASGDFAHCGPALDSHLGYNLERSCRWCRINRQGAAAVEFALVAPLFFLMVFGMIEFGRMIMVQQVITNASREGARVAVLDGKTSADAKQIVTNYLSSAGISGATIAVLNENGAEVEPITIGWDKPVTVTVQVPFSSVTWLPTPMFISADTNLTASAVMRRETVQ
;
A
#
# COMPACT_ATOMS: atom_id res chain seq x y z
N MET A 1 -51.44 33.37 28.80
CA MET A 1 -50.96 32.14 29.47
C MET A 1 -49.55 31.88 28.89
N LYS A 2 -48.44 32.55 29.24
CA LYS A 2 -47.72 32.73 30.53
C LYS A 2 -47.62 31.46 31.36
N LEU A 3 -46.58 30.65 31.14
CA LEU A 3 -45.54 30.21 32.10
C LEU A 3 -44.50 29.28 31.38
N PRO A 4 -43.31 28.98 31.96
CA PRO A 4 -42.07 29.53 31.44
C PRO A 4 -40.99 28.50 31.06
N THR A 5 -40.00 29.03 30.35
CA THR A 5 -38.67 28.52 30.00
C THR A 5 -37.90 27.98 31.22
N LEU A 6 -37.63 26.66 31.24
CA LEU A 6 -36.73 26.05 32.23
C LEU A 6 -35.33 25.86 31.66
N LEU A 7 -34.45 26.77 32.09
CA LEU A 7 -33.12 26.55 32.66
C LEU A 7 -32.25 25.42 32.06
N LYS A 8 -31.36 25.87 31.18
CA LYS A 8 -30.14 25.22 30.74
C LYS A 8 -29.10 25.30 31.88
N SER A 9 -28.78 24.17 32.53
CA SER A 9 -27.69 24.09 33.50
C SER A 9 -26.40 23.58 32.83
N PRO A 10 -25.33 24.38 32.72
CA PRO A 10 -24.02 23.88 32.35
C PRO A 10 -23.35 23.26 33.59
N ILE A 11 -23.08 21.96 33.54
CA ILE A 11 -22.24 21.27 34.53
C ILE A 11 -20.78 21.69 34.25
N SER A 12 -20.34 22.77 34.88
CA SER A 12 -18.94 23.20 34.89
C SER A 12 -18.14 22.31 35.84
N ARG A 13 -17.28 21.46 35.28
CA ARG A 13 -16.33 20.63 36.03
C ARG A 13 -15.21 21.53 36.56
N SER A 14 -15.32 21.92 37.82
CA SER A 14 -14.34 22.73 38.55
C SER A 14 -13.04 21.94 38.78
N TYR A 15 -11.99 22.25 38.01
CA TYR A 15 -10.63 21.87 38.38
C TYR A 15 -10.21 22.73 39.58
N LYS A 16 -10.01 22.11 40.75
CA LYS A 16 -9.37 22.76 41.89
C LYS A 16 -7.92 23.08 41.51
N ALA A 17 -7.66 24.35 41.23
CA ALA A 17 -6.32 24.90 41.26
C ALA A 17 -5.80 24.80 42.70
N ALA A 18 -4.70 24.07 42.89
CA ALA A 18 -3.96 24.09 44.15
C ALA A 18 -3.37 25.49 44.33
N THR A 19 -3.99 26.28 45.20
CA THR A 19 -3.44 27.55 45.66
C THR A 19 -2.23 27.24 46.53
N VAL A 20 -1.04 27.44 45.96
CA VAL A 20 0.21 27.55 46.70
C VAL A 20 0.06 28.70 47.70
N GLY A 21 0.31 28.38 48.97
CA GLY A 21 0.25 29.29 50.11
C GLY A 21 1.08 30.54 49.84
N ARG A 22 0.44 31.68 50.08
CA ARG A 22 1.01 33.01 49.99
C ARG A 22 1.39 33.40 51.40
N ASP A 23 2.64 33.12 51.79
CA ASP A 23 3.13 33.50 53.11
C ASP A 23 3.20 35.03 53.16
N HIS A 24 2.27 35.61 53.91
CA HIS A 24 2.28 37.01 54.32
C HIS A 24 3.38 37.19 55.36
N CYS A 25 4.33 38.09 55.07
CA CYS A 25 5.15 38.70 56.12
C CYS A 25 4.26 39.62 56.94
N GLU A 26 3.80 39.13 58.09
CA GLU A 26 3.15 39.97 59.08
C GLU A 26 4.22 40.70 59.89
N ALA A 27 4.21 42.03 59.78
CA ALA A 27 5.03 42.91 60.58
C ALA A 27 4.53 42.89 62.02
N ALA A 28 5.20 42.11 62.88
CA ALA A 28 5.06 42.24 64.32
C ALA A 28 5.93 43.40 64.82
N SER A 29 5.24 44.46 65.23
CA SER A 29 5.74 45.59 66.00
C SER A 29 6.31 45.18 67.36
N GLY A 30 7.44 45.78 67.73
CA GLY A 30 7.79 46.06 69.13
C GLY A 30 8.70 45.06 69.84
N ASP A 31 9.89 45.58 70.19
CA ASP A 31 10.71 45.24 71.36
C ASP A 31 11.63 44.00 71.37
N PHE A 32 12.88 44.28 70.97
CA PHE A 32 14.13 43.96 71.66
C PHE A 32 14.73 42.53 71.63
N ALA A 33 15.91 42.48 70.99
CA ALA A 33 17.10 41.63 71.23
C ALA A 33 17.10 40.15 70.80
N HIS A 34 17.91 39.82 69.77
CA HIS A 34 19.31 39.45 69.99
C HIS A 34 20.08 39.24 68.65
N CYS A 35 21.27 39.84 68.56
CA CYS A 35 22.35 39.43 67.65
C CYS A 35 22.77 37.98 67.95
N GLY A 36 23.10 37.21 66.90
CA GLY A 36 23.44 35.76 66.91
C GLY A 36 24.73 35.39 67.67
N PRO A 37 25.53 34.38 67.26
CA PRO A 37 25.38 33.39 66.19
C PRO A 37 25.44 31.94 66.70
N ALA A 38 25.07 30.96 65.87
CA ALA A 38 25.63 29.62 66.00
C ALA A 38 25.77 29.02 64.61
N LEU A 39 26.99 29.09 64.08
CA LEU A 39 27.45 28.17 63.05
C LEU A 39 27.20 26.74 63.55
N ASP A 40 26.43 25.98 62.79
CA ASP A 40 26.76 24.56 62.60
C ASP A 40 26.86 24.31 61.09
N SER A 41 28.09 24.46 60.63
CA SER A 41 28.51 24.08 59.30
C SER A 41 29.14 22.69 59.39
N HIS A 42 28.66 21.81 58.52
CA HIS A 42 29.23 20.52 58.13
C HIS A 42 28.79 19.32 58.98
N LEU A 43 27.72 18.64 58.57
CA LEU A 43 27.85 17.39 57.79
C LEU A 43 26.48 16.77 57.48
N GLY A 44 26.09 16.95 56.21
CA GLY A 44 25.76 15.83 55.34
C GLY A 44 24.57 14.97 55.71
N TYR A 45 23.38 15.37 55.28
CA TYR A 45 22.42 14.46 54.64
C TYR A 45 21.25 15.25 54.03
N ASN A 46 20.66 14.66 52.99
CA ASN A 46 19.43 15.07 52.30
C ASN A 46 19.53 16.21 51.29
N LEU A 47 20.00 15.86 50.09
CA LEU A 47 19.29 16.30 48.89
C LEU A 47 19.22 15.12 47.92
N GLU A 48 18.26 14.23 48.16
CA GLU A 48 17.66 13.43 47.09
C GLU A 48 17.01 14.40 46.09
N ARG A 49 17.83 15.03 45.25
CA ARG A 49 17.37 15.60 43.99
C ARG A 49 17.16 14.43 43.05
N SER A 50 16.02 13.76 43.23
CA SER A 50 15.48 12.87 42.23
C SER A 50 15.30 13.69 40.94
N CYS A 51 16.28 13.57 40.05
CA CYS A 51 16.29 14.19 38.73
C CYS A 51 15.13 13.60 37.94
N ARG A 52 13.94 14.20 38.09
CA ARG A 52 12.70 13.81 37.39
C ARG A 52 12.75 14.00 35.88
N TRP A 53 13.92 14.34 35.34
CA TRP A 53 14.18 14.70 33.94
C TRP A 53 15.04 13.69 33.17
N CYS A 54 15.51 12.61 33.80
CA CYS A 54 16.15 11.50 33.08
C CYS A 54 15.20 10.31 32.84
N ARG A 55 13.90 10.56 32.67
CA ARG A 55 13.05 9.57 31.98
C ARG A 55 13.29 9.73 30.49
N ILE A 56 14.45 9.24 30.02
CA ILE A 56 14.74 9.08 28.59
C ILE A 56 13.53 8.38 27.99
N ASN A 57 12.85 9.12 27.13
CA ASN A 57 11.54 8.78 26.60
C ASN A 57 11.70 7.59 25.64
N ARG A 58 11.66 6.37 26.18
CA ARG A 58 11.79 5.11 25.41
C ARG A 58 10.81 5.01 24.23
N GLN A 59 9.73 5.80 24.27
CA GLN A 59 8.76 5.92 23.18
C GLN A 59 9.36 6.51 21.90
N GLY A 60 10.34 7.42 22.00
CA GLY A 60 11.01 8.00 20.82
C GLY A 60 12.03 7.05 20.18
N ALA A 61 12.70 6.22 20.99
CA ALA A 61 13.67 5.24 20.51
C ALA A 61 13.01 4.17 19.62
N ALA A 62 11.86 3.63 20.04
CA ALA A 62 11.10 2.66 19.25
C ALA A 62 10.65 3.22 17.88
N ALA A 63 10.30 4.52 17.82
CA ALA A 63 9.94 5.16 16.55
C ALA A 63 11.15 5.26 15.60
N VAL A 64 12.35 5.51 16.12
CA VAL A 64 13.59 5.55 15.33
C VAL A 64 14.00 4.16 14.86
N GLU A 65 13.90 3.14 15.72
CA GLU A 65 14.16 1.75 15.36
C GLU A 65 13.22 1.28 14.23
N PHE A 66 11.93 1.61 14.32
CA PHE A 66 10.98 1.31 13.25
C PHE A 66 11.31 2.08 11.97
N ALA A 67 11.70 3.35 12.05
CA ALA A 67 12.05 4.15 10.86
C ALA A 67 13.24 3.57 10.08
N LEU A 68 14.14 2.84 10.74
CA LEU A 68 15.27 2.17 10.07
C LEU A 68 14.86 0.85 9.39
N VAL A 69 13.92 0.11 9.97
CA VAL A 69 13.47 -1.20 9.44
C VAL A 69 12.34 -1.05 8.43
N ALA A 70 11.49 -0.04 8.59
CA ALA A 70 10.32 0.19 7.76
C ALA A 70 10.62 0.27 6.25
N PRO A 71 11.68 0.96 5.77
CA PRO A 71 12.00 1.02 4.34
C PRO A 71 12.27 -0.37 3.74
N LEU A 72 13.02 -1.22 4.45
CA LEU A 72 13.31 -2.58 4.01
C LEU A 72 12.04 -3.46 4.03
N PHE A 73 11.22 -3.31 5.07
CA PHE A 73 9.95 -4.01 5.19
C PHE A 73 8.99 -3.66 4.04
N PHE A 74 8.81 -2.37 3.75
CA PHE A 74 7.94 -1.92 2.65
C PHE A 74 8.48 -2.33 1.28
N LEU A 75 9.81 -2.28 1.08
CA LEU A 75 10.44 -2.79 -0.15
C LEU A 75 10.07 -4.26 -0.39
N MET A 76 10.18 -5.10 0.64
CA MET A 76 9.78 -6.51 0.55
C MET A 76 8.29 -6.67 0.24
N VAL A 77 7.42 -5.94 0.95
CA VAL A 77 5.96 -6.02 0.76
C VAL A 77 5.56 -5.59 -0.65
N PHE A 78 6.07 -4.46 -1.16
CA PHE A 78 5.79 -4.00 -2.52
C PHE A 78 6.34 -4.96 -3.58
N GLY A 79 7.53 -5.54 -3.34
CA GLY A 79 8.08 -6.58 -4.21
C GLY A 79 7.18 -7.82 -4.29
N MET A 80 6.64 -8.28 -3.17
CA MET A 80 5.69 -9.40 -3.13
C MET A 80 4.38 -9.09 -3.87
N ILE A 81 3.86 -7.88 -3.72
CA ILE A 81 2.63 -7.43 -4.40
C ILE A 81 2.84 -7.40 -5.93
N GLU A 82 3.93 -6.80 -6.41
CA GLU A 82 4.26 -6.76 -7.84
C GLU A 82 4.45 -8.17 -8.42
N PHE A 83 5.16 -9.04 -7.70
CA PHE A 83 5.39 -10.41 -8.15
C PHE A 83 4.09 -11.22 -8.21
N GLY A 84 3.21 -11.06 -7.21
CA GLY A 84 1.88 -11.68 -7.22
C GLY A 84 1.03 -11.19 -8.40
N ARG A 85 1.07 -9.89 -8.70
CA ARG A 85 0.38 -9.31 -9.86
C ARG A 85 0.93 -9.87 -11.18
N MET A 86 2.24 -10.00 -11.32
CA MET A 86 2.88 -10.56 -12.51
C MET A 86 2.40 -12.00 -12.77
N ILE A 87 2.42 -12.87 -11.76
CA ILE A 87 1.96 -14.26 -11.90
C ILE A 87 0.48 -14.31 -12.28
N MET A 88 -0.35 -13.48 -11.64
CA MET A 88 -1.77 -13.40 -11.96
C MET A 88 -1.98 -13.02 -13.43
N VAL A 89 -1.27 -12.01 -13.93
CA VAL A 89 -1.35 -11.60 -15.34
C VAL A 89 -0.87 -12.72 -16.26
N GLN A 90 0.24 -13.39 -15.94
CA GLN A 90 0.76 -14.51 -16.74
C GLN A 90 -0.27 -15.63 -16.89
N GLN A 91 -0.99 -15.96 -15.83
CA GLN A 91 -2.06 -16.96 -15.87
C GLN A 91 -3.25 -16.50 -16.71
N VAL A 92 -3.64 -15.24 -16.58
CA VAL A 92 -4.74 -14.65 -17.35
C VAL A 92 -4.43 -14.66 -18.84
N ILE A 93 -3.25 -14.19 -19.27
CA ILE A 93 -2.88 -14.16 -20.69
C ILE A 93 -2.73 -15.57 -21.28
N THR A 94 -2.30 -16.55 -20.47
CA THR A 94 -2.22 -17.97 -20.89
C THR A 94 -3.60 -18.57 -21.12
N ASN A 95 -4.57 -18.26 -20.26
CA ASN A 95 -5.95 -18.70 -20.47
C ASN A 95 -6.61 -17.96 -21.64
N ALA A 96 -6.35 -16.66 -21.77
CA ALA A 96 -6.87 -15.85 -22.87
C ALA A 96 -6.35 -16.32 -24.24
N SER A 97 -5.05 -16.64 -24.35
CA SER A 97 -4.48 -17.16 -25.59
C SER A 97 -5.08 -18.51 -25.98
N ARG A 98 -5.32 -19.40 -25.01
CA ARG A 98 -6.00 -20.68 -25.24
C ARG A 98 -7.42 -20.52 -25.75
N GLU A 99 -8.19 -19.60 -25.15
CA GLU A 99 -9.56 -19.35 -25.59
C GLU A 99 -9.60 -18.68 -26.97
N GLY A 100 -8.67 -17.75 -27.24
CA GLY A 100 -8.47 -17.18 -28.58
C GLY A 100 -8.11 -18.24 -29.62
N ALA A 101 -7.20 -19.17 -29.29
CA ALA A 101 -6.81 -20.27 -30.18
C ALA A 101 -7.98 -21.22 -30.47
N ARG A 102 -8.83 -21.50 -29.47
CA ARG A 102 -10.05 -22.29 -29.65
C ARG A 102 -10.99 -21.64 -30.66
N VAL A 103 -11.17 -20.32 -30.57
CA VAL A 103 -11.99 -19.56 -31.51
C VAL A 103 -11.36 -19.48 -32.89
N ALA A 104 -10.04 -19.42 -32.98
CA ALA A 104 -9.33 -19.32 -34.25
C ALA A 104 -9.38 -20.61 -35.08
N VAL A 105 -9.54 -21.79 -34.46
CA VAL A 105 -9.66 -23.07 -35.21
C VAL A 105 -11.08 -23.39 -35.66
N LEU A 106 -12.09 -22.67 -35.14
CA LEU A 106 -13.48 -22.82 -35.53
C LEU A 106 -13.72 -22.31 -36.96
N ASP A 107 -14.60 -23.00 -37.69
CA ASP A 107 -14.94 -22.62 -39.05
C ASP A 107 -15.69 -21.29 -39.15
N GLY A 108 -15.36 -20.53 -40.19
CA GLY A 108 -15.95 -19.22 -40.46
C GLY A 108 -15.54 -18.12 -39.48
N LYS A 109 -14.59 -18.38 -38.58
CA LYS A 109 -14.05 -17.39 -37.65
C LYS A 109 -12.87 -16.63 -38.24
N THR A 110 -12.82 -15.35 -37.92
CA THR A 110 -11.79 -14.41 -38.38
C THR A 110 -10.77 -14.13 -37.28
N SER A 111 -9.66 -13.47 -37.63
CA SER A 111 -8.69 -13.00 -36.65
C SER A 111 -9.33 -12.00 -35.67
N ALA A 112 -10.32 -11.23 -36.14
CA ALA A 112 -11.06 -10.28 -35.31
C ALA A 112 -11.89 -10.97 -34.22
N ASP A 113 -12.54 -12.09 -34.54
CA ASP A 113 -13.29 -12.88 -33.54
C ASP A 113 -12.39 -13.40 -32.43
N ALA A 114 -11.25 -13.98 -32.80
CA ALA A 114 -10.26 -14.49 -31.85
C ALA A 114 -9.71 -13.34 -30.98
N LYS A 115 -9.32 -12.21 -31.60
CA LYS A 115 -8.86 -11.01 -30.90
C LYS A 115 -9.91 -10.47 -29.94
N GLN A 116 -11.18 -10.39 -30.35
CA GLN A 116 -12.26 -9.90 -29.51
C GLN A 116 -12.47 -10.77 -28.27
N ILE A 117 -12.44 -12.09 -28.42
CA ILE A 117 -12.58 -13.01 -27.28
C ILE A 117 -11.41 -12.87 -26.31
N VAL A 118 -10.18 -12.75 -26.82
CA VAL A 118 -9.01 -12.45 -25.98
C VAL A 118 -9.18 -11.10 -25.28
N THR A 119 -9.56 -10.04 -25.98
CA THR A 119 -9.77 -8.70 -25.39
C THR A 119 -10.87 -8.71 -24.32
N ASN A 120 -11.97 -9.45 -24.51
CA ASN A 120 -13.02 -9.61 -23.51
C ASN A 120 -12.49 -10.33 -22.25
N TYR A 121 -11.65 -11.35 -22.44
CA TYR A 121 -11.01 -12.07 -21.34
C TYR A 121 -10.06 -11.15 -20.54
N LEU A 122 -9.24 -10.36 -21.24
CA LEU A 122 -8.29 -9.44 -20.61
C LEU A 122 -8.97 -8.25 -19.91
N SER A 123 -9.99 -7.66 -20.53
CA SER A 123 -10.75 -6.55 -19.95
C SER A 123 -11.50 -6.97 -18.68
N SER A 124 -12.01 -8.21 -18.64
CA SER A 124 -12.61 -8.79 -17.42
C SER A 124 -11.62 -8.91 -16.25
N ALA A 125 -10.32 -9.01 -16.55
CA ALA A 125 -9.24 -9.01 -15.56
C ALA A 125 -8.65 -7.61 -15.30
N GLY A 126 -9.22 -6.55 -15.89
CA GLY A 126 -8.72 -5.19 -15.78
C GLY A 126 -7.36 -4.97 -16.45
N ILE A 127 -7.07 -5.72 -17.52
CA ILE A 127 -5.82 -5.62 -18.28
C ILE A 127 -6.10 -4.93 -19.62
N SER A 128 -5.31 -3.90 -19.92
CA SER A 128 -5.38 -3.13 -21.18
C SER A 128 -4.02 -2.98 -21.84
N GLY A 129 -4.01 -2.59 -23.12
CA GLY A 129 -2.77 -2.37 -23.87
C GLY A 129 -2.10 -3.66 -24.35
N ALA A 130 -2.88 -4.73 -24.52
CA ALA A 130 -2.38 -6.00 -25.02
C ALA A 130 -2.24 -5.98 -26.55
N THR A 131 -1.14 -6.53 -27.04
CA THR A 131 -0.91 -6.83 -28.46
C THR A 131 -1.25 -8.30 -28.70
N ILE A 132 -2.14 -8.55 -29.66
CA ILE A 132 -2.64 -9.90 -29.96
C ILE A 132 -2.30 -10.22 -31.41
N ALA A 133 -1.57 -11.32 -31.62
CA ALA A 133 -1.19 -11.80 -32.94
C ALA A 133 -1.76 -13.21 -33.16
N VAL A 134 -2.32 -13.44 -34.34
CA VAL A 134 -2.78 -14.77 -34.78
C VAL A 134 -1.88 -15.20 -35.93
N LEU A 135 -1.12 -16.26 -35.70
CA LEU A 135 0.00 -16.68 -36.53
C LEU A 135 -0.23 -18.07 -37.12
N ASN A 136 0.29 -18.31 -38.31
CA ASN A 136 0.39 -19.65 -38.89
C ASN A 136 1.67 -20.40 -38.47
N GLU A 137 1.87 -21.58 -39.06
CA GLU A 137 3.07 -22.42 -38.91
C GLU A 137 4.39 -21.71 -39.26
N ASN A 138 4.35 -20.66 -40.08
CA ASN A 138 5.52 -19.87 -40.47
C ASN A 138 5.76 -18.65 -39.58
N GLY A 139 4.91 -18.44 -38.56
CA GLY A 139 4.98 -17.26 -37.69
C GLY A 139 4.49 -15.96 -38.34
N ALA A 140 3.80 -16.04 -39.49
CA ALA A 140 3.23 -14.88 -40.16
C ALA A 140 1.80 -14.62 -39.66
N GLU A 141 1.43 -13.36 -39.48
CA GLU A 141 0.05 -12.97 -39.21
C GLU A 141 -0.82 -13.26 -40.42
N VAL A 142 -1.83 -14.12 -40.24
CA VAL A 142 -2.78 -14.48 -41.27
C VAL A 142 -4.17 -14.64 -40.69
N GLU A 143 -5.17 -14.44 -41.53
CA GLU A 143 -6.55 -14.76 -41.19
C GLU A 143 -6.72 -16.27 -40.97
N PRO A 144 -7.33 -16.73 -39.87
CA PRO A 144 -7.49 -18.15 -39.58
C PRO A 144 -8.21 -18.90 -40.70
N ILE A 145 -9.14 -18.23 -41.39
CA ILE A 145 -9.90 -18.79 -42.50
C ILE A 145 -9.02 -19.27 -43.67
N THR A 146 -7.85 -18.65 -43.88
CA THR A 146 -6.94 -19.02 -44.99
C THR A 146 -5.99 -20.17 -44.63
N ILE A 147 -5.95 -20.56 -43.36
CA ILE A 147 -5.11 -21.65 -42.87
C ILE A 147 -5.73 -22.97 -43.29
N GLY A 148 -4.95 -23.81 -44.00
CA GLY A 148 -5.40 -25.11 -44.48
C GLY A 148 -5.74 -26.11 -43.37
N TRP A 149 -6.30 -27.24 -43.77
CA TRP A 149 -6.66 -28.32 -42.84
C TRP A 149 -5.44 -28.93 -42.14
N ASP A 150 -5.62 -29.34 -40.87
CA ASP A 150 -4.58 -29.91 -40.00
C ASP A 150 -3.35 -28.98 -39.79
N LYS A 151 -3.47 -27.71 -40.16
CA LYS A 151 -2.43 -26.72 -39.92
C LYS A 151 -2.58 -26.10 -38.53
N PRO A 152 -1.47 -25.87 -37.82
CA PRO A 152 -1.51 -25.24 -36.51
C PRO A 152 -1.82 -23.74 -36.64
N VAL A 153 -2.69 -23.27 -35.78
CA VAL A 153 -3.00 -21.85 -35.55
C VAL A 153 -2.43 -21.47 -34.19
N THR A 154 -1.59 -20.45 -34.16
CA THR A 154 -0.94 -19.95 -32.94
C THR A 154 -1.54 -18.60 -32.58
N VAL A 155 -2.05 -18.46 -31.36
CA VAL A 155 -2.49 -17.16 -30.83
C VAL A 155 -1.50 -16.72 -29.78
N THR A 156 -0.88 -15.57 -29.99
CA THR A 156 0.08 -14.94 -29.09
C THR A 156 -0.53 -13.68 -28.49
N VAL A 157 -0.44 -13.57 -27.17
CA VAL A 157 -0.89 -12.44 -26.39
C VAL A 157 0.31 -11.85 -25.67
N GLN A 158 0.55 -10.57 -25.90
CA GLN A 158 1.63 -9.82 -25.28
C GLN A 158 1.05 -8.63 -24.51
N VAL A 159 1.49 -8.44 -23.28
CA VAL A 159 1.07 -7.33 -22.42
C VAL A 159 2.31 -6.66 -21.83
N PRO A 160 2.50 -5.35 -22.02
CA PRO A 160 3.61 -4.64 -21.39
C PRO A 160 3.39 -4.58 -19.87
N PHE A 161 4.44 -4.86 -19.10
CA PHE A 161 4.34 -4.87 -17.63
C PHE A 161 3.92 -3.50 -17.06
N SER A 162 4.32 -2.42 -17.74
CA SER A 162 3.94 -1.04 -17.38
C SER A 162 2.44 -0.76 -17.40
N SER A 163 1.62 -1.54 -18.13
CA SER A 163 0.16 -1.37 -18.13
C SER A 163 -0.58 -2.13 -17.02
N VAL A 164 0.11 -3.03 -16.32
CA VAL A 164 -0.48 -3.92 -15.30
C VAL A 164 0.08 -3.73 -13.90
N THR A 165 1.20 -3.01 -13.76
CA THR A 165 1.78 -2.65 -12.46
C THR A 165 0.85 -1.74 -11.66
N TRP A 166 0.88 -1.90 -10.34
CA TRP A 166 0.16 -1.03 -9.40
C TRP A 166 1.06 0.08 -8.83
N LEU A 167 2.35 0.07 -9.16
CA LEU A 167 3.31 1.07 -8.70
C LEU A 167 3.50 2.16 -9.78
N PRO A 168 3.63 3.45 -9.41
CA PRO A 168 3.83 4.55 -10.37
C PRO A 168 5.12 4.42 -11.19
N THR A 169 6.14 3.82 -10.60
CA THR A 169 7.41 3.48 -11.26
C THR A 169 7.72 2.02 -10.94
N PRO A 170 7.84 1.13 -11.93
CA PRO A 170 8.11 -0.27 -11.66
C PRO A 170 9.56 -0.38 -11.15
N MET A 171 9.68 -0.62 -9.84
CA MET A 171 10.95 -0.54 -9.10
C MET A 171 11.77 -1.83 -9.26
N PHE A 172 11.07 -2.97 -9.38
CA PHE A 172 11.69 -4.29 -9.35
C PHE A 172 11.75 -4.95 -10.73
N ILE A 173 10.78 -4.65 -11.60
CA ILE A 173 10.68 -5.21 -12.94
C ILE A 173 10.82 -4.06 -13.94
N SER A 174 11.60 -4.23 -14.99
CA SER A 174 11.76 -3.18 -16.00
C SER A 174 10.44 -2.90 -16.72
N ALA A 175 10.12 -1.62 -16.94
CA ALA A 175 8.90 -1.18 -17.62
C ALA A 175 8.75 -1.76 -19.05
N ASP A 176 9.88 -2.05 -19.69
CA ASP A 176 9.96 -2.61 -21.05
C ASP A 176 9.76 -4.14 -21.10
N THR A 177 9.54 -4.78 -19.94
CA THR A 177 9.32 -6.23 -19.88
C THR A 177 7.93 -6.55 -20.43
N ASN A 178 7.89 -7.28 -21.53
CA ASN A 178 6.65 -7.73 -22.16
C ASN A 178 6.28 -9.14 -21.70
N LEU A 179 5.17 -9.28 -20.98
CA LEU A 179 4.61 -10.57 -20.60
C LEU A 179 3.96 -11.20 -21.82
N THR A 180 4.47 -12.35 -22.25
CA THR A 180 4.00 -13.03 -23.46
C THR A 180 3.50 -14.42 -23.11
N ALA A 181 2.38 -14.81 -23.72
CA ALA A 181 1.88 -16.18 -23.68
C ALA A 181 1.30 -16.54 -25.04
N SER A 182 1.51 -17.80 -25.45
CA SER A 182 1.02 -18.31 -26.72
C SER A 182 0.31 -19.63 -26.52
N ALA A 183 -0.73 -19.88 -27.32
CA ALA A 183 -1.40 -21.15 -27.39
C ALA A 183 -1.50 -21.59 -28.85
N VAL A 184 -1.30 -22.88 -29.10
CA VAL A 184 -1.36 -23.47 -30.43
C VAL A 184 -2.44 -24.53 -30.44
N MET A 185 -3.33 -24.47 -31.42
CA MET A 185 -4.33 -25.50 -31.70
C MET A 185 -4.30 -25.87 -33.18
N ARG A 186 -4.67 -27.11 -33.51
CA ARG A 186 -4.75 -27.56 -34.90
C ARG A 186 -6.16 -27.32 -35.42
N ARG A 187 -6.27 -26.88 -36.67
CA ARG A 187 -7.56 -26.70 -37.36
C ARG A 187 -8.08 -28.04 -37.88
N GLU A 188 -9.23 -28.46 -37.41
CA GLU A 188 -9.85 -29.77 -37.69
C GLU A 188 -10.97 -29.73 -38.73
N THR A 189 -11.41 -28.55 -39.17
CA THR A 189 -12.57 -28.42 -40.07
C THR A 189 -12.17 -27.81 -41.42
N VAL A 190 -12.71 -28.41 -42.50
CA VAL A 190 -12.50 -28.00 -43.91
C VAL A 190 -13.75 -27.25 -44.35
N GLN A 191 -13.59 -26.02 -44.84
CA GLN A 191 -14.65 -25.34 -45.59
C GLN A 191 -14.75 -25.88 -47.02
#